data_AF-A0A6L5E2Q4-F1
#
_entry.id   AF-A0A6L5E2Q4-F1
#
_cell.length_a   1.000
_cell.length_b   1.000
_cell.length_c   1.000
_cell.angle_alpha   90.00
_cell.angle_beta   90.00
_cell.angle_gamma   90.00
#
_symmetry.space_group_name_H-M   'P 1'
#
loop_
_entity.id
_entity.type
_entity.pdbx_description
1 polymer ?
#
loop_
_entity_poly.entity_id
_entity_poly.type
_entity_poly.pdbx_seq_one_letter_code
_entity_poly.pdbx_strand_id
1 'polypeptide(L)' 'MMIEKGAAIIAMASCIKNGNLIGYACPHFETMRGALKKLIIDKVQLLDWIY' A
#
# COMPACT_ATOMS: atom_id res chain seq x y z
N MET A 1 6.41 14.36 -1.89
CA MET A 1 5.85 13.02 -1.55
C MET A 1 5.50 12.94 -0.06
N MET A 2 4.63 12.01 0.36
CA MET A 2 4.28 11.81 1.79
C MET A 2 5.52 11.53 2.68
N ILE A 3 6.50 10.81 2.15
CA ILE A 3 7.77 10.50 2.84
C ILE A 3 8.54 11.78 3.18
N GLU A 4 8.66 12.71 2.23
CA GLU A 4 9.34 14.00 2.43
C GLU A 4 8.60 14.91 3.43
N LYS A 5 7.31 14.64 3.66
CA LYS A 5 6.49 15.32 4.68
C LYS A 5 6.58 14.65 6.06
N GLY A 6 7.45 13.64 6.23
CA GLY A 6 7.70 12.98 7.52
C GLY A 6 6.76 11.81 7.82
N ALA A 7 6.09 11.23 6.82
CA ALA A 7 5.31 10.02 7.05
C ALA A 7 6.23 8.86 7.44
N ALA A 8 6.00 8.24 8.60
CA ALA A 8 6.75 7.05 9.05
C ALA A 8 6.25 5.75 8.41
N ILE A 9 4.97 5.75 8.01
CA ILE A 9 4.25 4.56 7.57
C ILE A 9 3.43 4.91 6.32
N ILE A 10 3.46 4.01 5.35
CA ILE A 10 2.57 4.02 4.18
C ILE A 10 1.69 2.78 4.28
N ALA A 11 0.37 2.97 4.25
CA ALA A 11 -0.59 1.87 4.29
C ALA A 11 -1.28 1.72 2.93
N MET A 12 -1.39 0.50 2.43
CA MET A 12 -2.30 0.18 1.32
C MET A 12 -3.70 -0.10 1.87
N ALA A 13 -4.69 0.59 1.31
CA ALA A 13 -6.07 0.47 1.73
C ALA A 13 -6.68 -0.92 1.41
N SER A 14 -7.61 -1.35 2.25
CA SER A 14 -8.31 -2.64 2.14
C SER A 14 -9.18 -2.73 0.88
N CYS A 15 -9.70 -1.61 0.37
CA CYS A 15 -10.44 -1.60 -0.89
C CYS A 15 -9.59 -2.05 -2.09
N ILE A 16 -8.28 -1.78 -2.09
CA ILE A 16 -7.38 -2.22 -3.18
C ILE A 16 -6.99 -3.69 -2.98
N LYS A 17 -6.68 -4.09 -1.74
CA LYS A 17 -6.24 -5.45 -1.41
C LYS A 17 -7.37 -6.49 -1.50
N ASN A 18 -8.47 -6.22 -0.82
CA ASN A 18 -9.56 -7.16 -0.59
C ASN A 18 -10.81 -6.80 -1.41
N GLY A 19 -10.87 -5.61 -2.02
CA GLY A 19 -12.09 -5.15 -2.68
C GLY A 19 -13.19 -4.73 -1.72
N ASN A 20 -12.89 -4.49 -0.43
CA ASN A 20 -13.89 -4.06 0.55
C ASN A 20 -14.65 -2.85 0.00
N LEU A 21 -15.99 -2.86 0.13
CA LEU A 21 -16.98 -1.92 -0.44
C LEU A 21 -17.32 -2.11 -1.93
N ILE A 22 -16.36 -2.47 -2.78
CA ILE A 22 -16.57 -2.56 -4.25
C ILE A 22 -16.86 -4.00 -4.69
N GLY A 23 -16.51 -5.00 -3.87
CA GLY A 23 -16.64 -6.43 -4.18
C GLY A 23 -15.62 -6.95 -5.20
N TYR A 24 -14.64 -6.13 -5.56
CA TYR A 24 -13.64 -6.45 -6.56
C TYR A 24 -12.24 -6.04 -6.09
N ALA A 25 -11.39 -7.02 -5.81
CA ALA A 25 -9.99 -6.80 -5.45
C ALA A 25 -9.19 -6.34 -6.68
N CYS A 26 -8.25 -5.42 -6.48
CA CYS A 26 -7.41 -4.94 -7.57
C CYS A 26 -6.50 -6.08 -8.08
N PRO A 27 -6.53 -6.42 -9.38
CA PRO A 27 -5.67 -7.46 -9.94
C PRO A 27 -4.18 -7.09 -9.91
N HIS A 28 -3.87 -5.81 -9.75
CA HIS A 28 -2.50 -5.28 -9.70
C HIS A 28 -1.97 -5.06 -8.29
N PHE A 29 -2.69 -5.46 -7.25
CA PHE A 29 -2.32 -5.23 -5.86
C PHE A 29 -0.88 -5.69 -5.56
N GLU A 30 -0.54 -6.95 -5.87
CA GLU A 30 0.79 -7.51 -5.59
C GLU A 30 1.89 -6.82 -6.41
N THR A 31 1.60 -6.45 -7.67
CA THR A 31 2.55 -5.73 -8.52
C THR A 31 2.86 -4.35 -7.97
N MET A 32 1.82 -3.58 -7.59
CA MET A 32 1.97 -2.28 -6.95
C MET A 32 2.72 -2.38 -5.63
N ARG A 33 2.34 -3.35 -4.79
CA ARG A 33 3.00 -3.63 -3.51
C ARG A 33 4.47 -3.91 -3.68
N GLY A 34 4.83 -4.74 -4.64
CA GLY A 34 6.22 -5.08 -4.96
C GLY A 34 7.01 -3.88 -5.44
N ALA A 35 6.42 -3.04 -6.30
CA ALA A 35 7.04 -1.81 -6.78
C ALA A 35 7.28 -0.82 -5.63
N LEU A 36 6.25 -0.59 -4.79
CA LEU A 36 6.36 0.25 -3.60
C LEU A 36 7.43 -0.29 -2.66
N LYS A 37 7.40 -1.58 -2.32
CA LYS A 37 8.39 -2.20 -1.45
C LYS A 37 9.81 -1.92 -1.95
N LYS A 38 10.10 -2.09 -3.25
CA LYS A 38 11.42 -1.76 -3.82
C LYS A 38 11.79 -0.27 -3.72
N LEU A 39 10.83 0.62 -3.87
CA LEU A 39 11.06 2.08 -3.88
C LEU A 39 11.25 2.66 -2.47
N ILE A 40 10.60 2.09 -1.45
CA ILE A 40 10.47 2.71 -0.13
C ILE A 40 10.91 1.83 1.05
N ILE A 41 11.47 0.62 0.82
CA ILE A 41 11.91 -0.33 1.87
C ILE A 41 12.79 0.30 2.95
N ASP A 42 13.70 1.19 2.56
CA ASP A 42 14.70 1.78 3.46
C ASP A 42 14.24 3.11 4.08
N LYS A 43 13.08 3.63 3.66
CA LYS A 43 12.63 4.98 4.04
C LYS A 43 11.48 4.95 5.01
N VAL A 44 10.52 4.05 4.82
CA VAL A 44 9.27 4.01 5.57
C VAL A 44 8.72 2.59 5.63
N GLN A 45 7.93 2.29 6.66
CA GLN A 45 7.28 0.99 6.78
C GLN A 45 6.06 0.93 5.85
N LEU A 46 6.00 -0.12 5.02
CA LEU A 46 4.83 -0.42 4.19
C LEU A 46 3.93 -1.44 4.91
N LEU A 47 2.66 -1.10 5.10
CA LEU A 47 1.64 -1.94 5.73
C LEU A 47 0.49 -2.24 4.76
N ASP A 48 -0.10 -3.42 4.90
CA ASP A 48 -1.38 -3.72 4.28
C ASP A 48 -2.48 -3.52 5.33
N TRP A 49 -3.39 -2.58 5.09
CA TRP A 49 -4.53 -2.35 5.97
C TRP A 49 -5.63 -3.38 5.69
N ILE A 50 -6.17 -4.02 6.72
CA ILE A 50 -7.08 -5.18 6.61
C ILE A 50 -8.54 -4.87 6.97
N TYR A 51 -8.89 -3.65 7.38
CA TYR A 51 -10.26 -3.30 7.81
C TYR A 51 -11.22 -3.10 6.64
#